data_AF-A0A7W0YR57-F1
#
_entry.id   AF-A0A7W0YR57-F1
#
_cell.length_a   1.000
_cell.length_b   1.000
_cell.length_c   1.000
_cell.angle_alpha   90.00
_cell.angle_beta   90.00
_cell.angle_gamma   90.00
#
_symmetry.space_group_name_H-M   'P 1'
#
loop_
_entity.id
_entity.type
_entity.pdbx_description
1 polymer ?
#
loop_
_entity_poly.entity_id
_entity_poly.type
_entity_poly.pdbx_seq_one_letter_code
_entity_poly.pdbx_strand_id
1 'polypeptide(L)'
;SPNDYARHVAPYSRRIFAALAPVGVPFIHFGTNTAGLLPQMKDDGGTVIGVDWRIPIDVAWKTVGYDLGIQGNLDPALLLAPWPAIEDSAEDILRRVGTRSGHIFNLGHGLLPDTPLGSARRLVDFVHERSEEIRSVASERSGTSQESQRREPQQRDPLIASAL
;
A
#
# COMPACT_ATOMS: atom_id res chain seq x y z
N SER A 1 0.98 21.16 16.33
CA SER A 1 -0.37 21.18 15.73
C SER A 1 -0.28 21.31 14.20
N PRO A 2 -1.36 21.17 13.42
CA PRO A 2 -1.33 21.43 11.97
C PRO A 2 -0.82 22.84 11.61
N ASN A 3 -1.16 23.84 12.42
CA ASN A 3 -0.67 25.21 12.23
C ASN A 3 0.84 25.33 12.46
N ASP A 4 1.37 24.68 13.49
CA ASP A 4 2.82 24.70 13.77
C ASP A 4 3.59 23.93 12.71
N TYR A 5 3.05 22.79 12.25
CA TYR A 5 3.64 22.01 11.16
C TYR A 5 3.77 22.86 9.89
N ALA A 6 2.69 23.54 9.49
CA ALA A 6 2.69 24.41 8.32
C ALA A 6 3.69 25.58 8.41
N ARG A 7 3.93 26.10 9.63
CA ARG A 7 4.84 27.24 9.84
C ARG A 7 6.30 26.84 9.98
N HIS A 8 6.55 25.71 10.65
CA HIS A 8 7.89 25.38 11.14
C HIS A 8 8.50 24.13 10.51
N VAL A 9 7.71 23.30 9.80
CA VAL A 9 8.18 22.05 9.20
C VAL A 9 7.98 22.07 7.69
N ALA A 10 6.75 22.32 7.21
CA ALA A 10 6.37 22.22 5.81
C ALA A 10 7.30 22.99 4.84
N PRO A 11 7.73 24.24 5.11
CA PRO A 11 8.60 24.98 4.18
C PRO A 11 9.96 24.29 3.97
N TYR A 12 10.48 23.63 5.01
CA TYR A 12 11.76 22.93 4.94
C TYR A 12 11.62 21.59 4.25
N SER A 13 10.56 20.83 4.54
CA SER A 13 10.23 19.59 3.82
C SER A 13 10.13 19.84 2.31
N ARG A 14 9.36 20.86 1.90
CA ARG A 14 9.24 21.27 0.49
C ARG A 14 10.58 21.59 -0.14
N ARG A 15 11.41 22.37 0.55
CA ARG A 15 12.73 22.74 0.05
C ARG A 15 13.63 21.51 -0.15
N ILE A 16 13.60 20.56 0.77
CA ILE A 16 14.37 19.31 0.68
C ILE A 16 13.89 18.48 -0.51
N PHE A 17 12.58 18.20 -0.61
CA PHE A 17 12.07 17.38 -1.71
C PHE A 17 12.23 18.05 -3.08
N ALA A 18 12.04 19.37 -3.18
CA ALA A 18 12.28 20.10 -4.43
C ALA A 18 13.76 20.07 -4.86
N ALA A 19 14.70 20.18 -3.92
CA ALA A 19 16.12 20.09 -4.21
C ALA A 19 16.55 18.68 -4.62
N LEU A 20 15.87 17.65 -4.12
CA LEU A 20 16.16 16.25 -4.43
C LEU A 20 15.44 15.75 -5.69
N ALA A 21 14.37 16.40 -6.14
CA ALA A 21 13.60 15.99 -7.31
C ALA A 21 14.44 15.71 -8.59
N PRO A 22 15.47 16.50 -8.94
CA PRO A 22 16.30 16.25 -10.12
C PRO A 22 17.14 14.97 -10.05
N VAL A 23 17.30 14.35 -8.87
CA VAL A 23 18.06 13.09 -8.70
C VAL A 23 17.32 11.92 -9.35
N GLY A 24 15.99 12.00 -9.52
CA GLY A 24 15.21 10.98 -10.23
C GLY A 24 15.06 9.66 -9.48
N VAL A 25 15.20 9.65 -8.15
CA VAL A 25 14.98 8.47 -7.29
C VAL A 25 13.75 8.67 -6.39
N PRO A 26 13.07 7.59 -5.96
CA PRO A 26 11.93 7.71 -5.03
C PRO A 26 12.36 8.27 -3.67
N PHE A 27 11.49 9.09 -3.07
CA PHE A 27 11.67 9.62 -1.71
C PHE A 27 10.48 9.30 -0.82
N ILE A 28 10.76 8.95 0.44
CA ILE A 28 9.75 8.62 1.44
C ILE A 28 9.62 9.77 2.43
N HIS A 29 8.43 10.37 2.52
CA HIS A 29 8.10 11.34 3.57
C HIS A 29 7.42 10.60 4.73
N PHE A 30 8.13 10.43 5.83
CA PHE A 30 7.65 9.68 6.99
C PHE A 30 7.67 10.56 8.25
N GLY A 31 6.66 10.40 9.09
CA GLY A 31 6.63 10.95 10.44
C GLY A 31 5.64 10.19 11.31
N THR A 32 5.92 10.12 12.61
CA THR A 32 5.04 9.48 13.60
C THR A 32 4.11 10.49 14.24
N ASN A 33 2.93 10.02 14.67
CA ASN A 33 1.84 10.85 15.17
C ASN A 33 1.34 11.87 14.14
N THR A 34 1.29 11.47 12.87
CA THR A 34 1.03 12.36 11.74
C THR A 34 -0.30 12.08 11.02
N ALA A 35 -1.16 11.21 11.55
CA ALA A 35 -2.45 10.88 10.93
C ALA A 35 -3.28 12.14 10.58
N GLY A 36 -3.29 13.15 11.45
CA GLY A 36 -3.97 14.44 11.20
C GLY A 36 -3.21 15.43 10.31
N LEU A 37 -1.99 15.08 9.88
CA LEU A 37 -1.10 15.89 9.04
C LEU A 37 -0.90 15.30 7.63
N LEU A 38 -1.41 14.09 7.34
CA LEU A 38 -1.21 13.41 6.06
C LEU A 38 -1.56 14.27 4.83
N PRO A 39 -2.66 15.06 4.82
CA PRO A 39 -2.93 15.95 3.69
C PRO A 39 -1.82 16.98 3.47
N GLN A 40 -1.30 17.58 4.54
CA GLN A 40 -0.23 18.58 4.46
C GLN A 40 1.11 17.94 4.09
N MET A 41 1.42 16.76 4.67
CA MET A 41 2.64 16.01 4.36
C MET A 41 2.70 15.61 2.89
N LYS A 42 1.56 15.19 2.31
CA LYS A 42 1.42 14.91 0.89
C LYS A 42 1.82 16.12 0.04
N ASP A 43 1.26 17.29 0.36
CA ASP A 43 1.50 18.53 -0.40
C ASP A 43 2.94 19.03 -0.29
N ASP A 44 3.67 18.61 0.75
CA ASP A 44 5.05 19.01 0.97
C ASP A 44 6.06 18.22 0.11
N GLY A 45 5.64 17.10 -0.47
CA GLY A 45 6.42 16.29 -1.40
C GLY A 45 6.76 14.89 -0.89
N GLY A 46 7.53 14.17 -1.71
CA GLY A 46 7.76 12.74 -1.58
C GLY A 46 6.99 11.95 -2.64
N THR A 47 7.52 10.79 -3.03
CA THR A 47 6.86 9.87 -3.96
C THR A 47 6.13 8.73 -3.22
N VAL A 48 6.48 8.55 -1.94
CA VAL A 48 5.86 7.60 -1.02
C VAL A 48 5.60 8.30 0.31
N ILE A 49 4.41 8.14 0.87
CA ILE A 49 4.10 8.65 2.21
C ILE A 49 4.16 7.49 3.22
N GLY A 50 5.04 7.61 4.20
CA GLY A 50 5.12 6.67 5.31
C GLY A 50 4.13 7.03 6.40
N VAL A 51 3.38 6.05 6.88
CA VAL A 51 2.29 6.24 7.85
C VAL A 51 2.47 5.36 9.08
N ASP A 52 2.10 5.87 10.26
CA ASP A 52 2.14 5.12 11.51
C ASP A 52 0.86 4.29 11.73
N TRP A 53 0.88 3.42 12.73
CA TRP A 53 -0.15 2.40 13.00
C TRP A 53 -1.49 2.93 13.52
N ARG A 54 -1.59 4.22 13.86
CA ARG A 54 -2.80 4.81 14.47
C ARG A 54 -3.91 5.10 13.46
N ILE A 55 -3.66 4.87 12.18
CA ILE A 55 -4.62 5.04 11.09
C ILE A 55 -4.65 3.77 10.24
N PRO A 56 -5.81 3.22 9.86
CA PRO A 56 -5.84 2.09 8.94
C PRO A 56 -5.18 2.43 7.59
N ILE A 57 -4.38 1.51 7.05
CA ILE A 57 -3.59 1.75 5.83
C ILE A 57 -4.45 2.19 4.62
N ASP A 58 -5.66 1.66 4.50
CA ASP A 58 -6.60 1.99 3.43
C ASP A 58 -7.17 3.42 3.57
N VAL A 59 -7.46 3.84 4.80
CA VAL A 59 -7.91 5.20 5.11
C VAL A 59 -6.78 6.20 4.88
N ALA A 60 -5.56 5.85 5.29
CA ALA A 60 -4.37 6.66 5.06
C ALA A 60 -4.11 6.82 3.56
N TRP A 61 -4.14 5.73 2.78
CA TRP A 61 -3.89 5.78 1.35
C TRP A 61 -4.97 6.56 0.60
N LYS A 62 -6.23 6.45 1.02
CA LYS A 62 -7.32 7.29 0.49
C LYS A 62 -7.06 8.78 0.74
N THR A 63 -6.52 9.13 1.90
CA THR A 63 -6.21 10.52 2.28
C THR A 63 -5.01 11.06 1.52
N VAL A 64 -3.96 10.26 1.37
CA VAL A 64 -2.75 10.60 0.61
C VAL A 64 -3.02 10.63 -0.90
N GLY A 65 -3.95 9.82 -1.40
CA GLY A 65 -4.19 9.64 -2.83
C GLY A 65 -3.39 8.47 -3.42
N TYR A 66 -3.98 7.81 -4.41
CA TYR A 66 -3.41 6.60 -5.03
C TYR A 66 -2.39 6.90 -6.14
N ASP A 67 -2.11 8.17 -6.40
CA ASP A 67 -1.04 8.67 -7.27
C ASP A 67 0.35 8.52 -6.63
N LEU A 68 0.40 8.40 -5.30
CA LEU A 68 1.62 8.20 -4.52
C LEU A 68 1.67 6.78 -3.95
N GLY A 69 2.88 6.31 -3.70
CA GLY A 69 3.08 5.11 -2.89
C GLY A 69 2.74 5.35 -1.43
N ILE A 70 2.50 4.26 -0.70
CA ILE A 70 2.31 4.29 0.75
C ILE A 70 3.23 3.26 1.42
N GLN A 71 3.83 3.64 2.55
CA GLN A 71 4.67 2.75 3.36
C GLN A 71 4.09 2.57 4.77
N GLY A 72 4.07 1.33 5.26
CA GLY A 72 3.68 0.99 6.63
C GLY A 72 2.65 -0.15 6.71
N ASN A 73 1.95 -0.32 7.83
CA ASN A 73 2.08 0.48 9.04
C ASN A 73 1.87 -0.31 10.33
N LEU A 74 2.39 -1.53 10.39
CA LEU A 74 2.23 -2.40 11.54
C LEU A 74 2.76 -1.75 12.83
N ASP A 75 2.02 -1.88 13.94
CA ASP A 75 2.49 -1.41 15.26
C ASP A 75 3.74 -2.21 15.67
N PRO A 76 4.91 -1.57 15.91
CA PRO A 76 6.13 -2.27 16.32
C PRO A 76 5.96 -3.05 17.63
N ALA A 77 5.04 -2.65 18.52
CA ALA A 77 4.80 -3.36 19.78
C ALA A 77 4.19 -4.75 19.57
N LEU A 78 3.52 -5.00 18.43
CA LEU A 78 2.97 -6.32 18.11
C LEU A 78 4.05 -7.38 17.98
N LEU A 79 5.28 -7.01 17.62
CA LEU A 79 6.38 -7.97 17.52
C LEU A 79 6.82 -8.58 18.86
N LEU A 80 6.31 -8.05 19.98
CA LEU A 80 6.46 -8.63 21.32
C LEU A 80 5.33 -9.62 21.68
N ALA A 81 4.28 -9.69 20.87
CA ALA A 81 3.14 -10.56 21.09
C ALA A 81 3.37 -11.98 20.53
N PRO A 82 2.55 -12.98 20.94
CA PRO A 82 2.53 -14.28 20.28
C PRO A 82 2.22 -14.17 18.78
N TRP A 83 2.76 -15.10 18.00
CA TRP A 83 2.65 -15.08 16.54
C TRP A 83 1.24 -14.86 15.98
N PRO A 84 0.16 -15.48 16.49
CA PRO A 84 -1.18 -15.27 15.95
C PRO A 84 -1.59 -13.79 15.91
N ALA A 85 -1.22 -13.00 16.92
CA ALA A 85 -1.54 -11.57 16.93
C ALA A 85 -0.76 -10.75 15.89
N ILE A 86 0.49 -11.15 15.62
CA ILE A 86 1.33 -10.55 14.58
C ILE A 86 0.76 -10.88 13.19
N GLU A 87 0.45 -12.15 12.97
CA GLU A 87 -0.11 -12.68 11.73
C GLU A 87 -1.45 -12.03 11.40
N ASP A 88 -2.40 -12.01 12.34
CA ASP A 88 -3.73 -11.40 12.14
C ASP A 88 -3.63 -9.92 11.75
N SER A 89 -2.71 -9.19 12.38
CA SER A 89 -2.52 -7.75 12.12
C SER A 89 -1.85 -7.50 10.77
N ALA A 90 -0.85 -8.32 10.40
CA ALA A 90 -0.20 -8.23 9.10
C ALA A 90 -1.16 -8.61 7.97
N GLU A 91 -1.96 -9.67 8.16
CA GLU A 91 -3.01 -10.09 7.22
C GLU A 91 -4.05 -8.98 7.02
N ASP A 92 -4.50 -8.31 8.09
CA ASP A 92 -5.46 -7.21 7.95
C ASP A 92 -4.91 -6.05 7.11
N ILE A 93 -3.64 -5.68 7.28
CA ILE A 93 -2.97 -4.65 6.47
C ILE A 93 -2.92 -5.09 5.00
N LEU A 94 -2.43 -6.29 4.72
CA LEU A 94 -2.32 -6.81 3.36
C LEU A 94 -3.68 -6.94 2.67
N ARG A 95 -4.71 -7.38 3.41
CA ARG A 95 -6.09 -7.47 2.93
C ARG A 95 -6.68 -6.11 2.58
N ARG A 96 -6.43 -5.07 3.40
CA ARG A 96 -6.87 -3.68 3.14
C ARG A 96 -6.20 -3.08 1.92
N VAL A 97 -4.93 -3.39 1.72
CA VAL A 97 -4.16 -2.99 0.53
C VAL A 97 -4.69 -3.69 -0.73
N GLY A 98 -4.93 -5.00 -0.62
CA GLY A 98 -5.38 -5.85 -1.72
C GLY A 98 -4.32 -5.99 -2.80
N THR A 99 -4.73 -5.88 -4.06
CA THR A 99 -3.88 -6.07 -5.24
C THR A 99 -3.29 -4.77 -5.80
N ARG A 100 -3.46 -3.65 -5.08
CA ARG A 100 -3.05 -2.33 -5.56
C ARG A 100 -1.53 -2.19 -5.50
N SER A 101 -0.93 -1.73 -6.59
CA SER A 101 0.49 -1.39 -6.67
C SER A 101 0.81 -0.13 -5.86
N GLY A 102 2.02 -0.05 -5.28
CA GLY A 102 2.51 1.13 -4.58
C GLY A 102 2.52 1.02 -3.05
N HIS A 103 2.15 -0.13 -2.49
CA HIS A 103 2.33 -0.41 -1.06
C HIS A 103 3.71 -1.00 -0.77
N ILE A 104 4.37 -0.44 0.24
CA ILE A 104 5.58 -0.99 0.86
C ILE A 104 5.21 -1.36 2.30
N PHE A 105 5.10 -2.66 2.59
CA PHE A 105 4.86 -3.11 3.97
C PHE A 105 6.03 -2.68 4.85
N ASN A 106 5.73 -2.06 5.98
CA ASN A 106 6.72 -1.70 6.98
C ASN A 106 6.04 -1.56 8.35
N LEU A 107 6.85 -1.45 9.39
CA LEU A 107 6.38 -0.99 10.70
C LEU A 107 6.01 0.50 10.62
N GLY A 108 5.10 0.93 11.50
CA GLY A 108 4.73 2.33 11.65
C GLY A 108 5.76 3.16 12.44
N HIS A 109 6.81 2.53 12.98
CA HIS A 109 8.00 3.13 13.58
C HIS A 109 9.13 2.09 13.66
N GLY A 110 10.23 2.38 14.35
CA GLY A 110 11.36 1.48 14.48
C GLY A 110 11.04 0.29 15.38
N LEU A 111 11.84 -0.76 15.24
CA LEU A 111 11.83 -1.89 16.16
C LEU A 111 12.07 -1.41 17.60
N LEU A 112 11.43 -2.08 18.55
CA LEU A 112 11.74 -1.90 19.96
C LEU A 112 13.04 -2.65 20.30
N PRO A 113 13.85 -2.19 21.26
CA PRO A 113 15.10 -2.87 21.63
C PRO A 113 14.91 -4.35 21.99
N ASP A 114 13.79 -4.68 22.63
CA ASP A 114 13.47 -6.03 23.09
C ASP A 114 12.75 -6.88 22.03
N THR A 115 12.60 -6.38 20.79
CA THR A 115 11.93 -7.13 19.73
C THR A 115 12.70 -8.43 19.41
N PRO A 116 12.09 -9.61 19.56
CA PRO A 116 12.73 -10.86 19.18
C PRO A 116 13.02 -10.89 17.67
N LEU A 117 14.28 -11.10 17.29
CA LEU A 117 14.68 -11.20 15.88
C LEU A 117 13.92 -12.31 15.13
N GLY A 118 13.57 -13.39 15.82
CA GLY A 118 12.74 -14.46 15.27
C GLY A 118 11.35 -14.00 14.85
N SER A 119 10.70 -13.13 15.65
CA SER A 119 9.40 -12.55 15.31
C SER A 119 9.50 -11.65 14.09
N ALA A 120 10.53 -10.80 14.02
CA ALA A 120 10.76 -9.91 12.88
C ALA A 120 11.03 -10.69 11.59
N ARG A 121 11.88 -11.73 11.65
CA ARG A 121 12.16 -12.59 10.51
C ARG A 121 10.90 -13.31 10.02
N ARG A 122 10.14 -13.90 10.94
CA ARG A 122 8.90 -14.62 10.60
C ARG A 122 7.86 -13.69 9.97
N LEU A 123 7.76 -12.43 10.44
CA LEU A 123 6.91 -11.41 9.81
C LEU A 123 7.33 -11.13 8.37
N VAL A 124 8.63 -10.98 8.12
CA VAL A 124 9.16 -10.74 6.76
C VAL A 124 8.80 -11.90 5.82
N ASP A 125 9.05 -13.14 6.26
CA ASP A 125 8.74 -14.33 5.48
C ASP A 125 7.24 -14.41 5.15
N PHE A 126 6.39 -14.21 6.17
CA PHE A 126 4.92 -14.18 6.00
C PHE A 126 4.46 -13.11 5.01
N VAL A 127 4.97 -11.87 5.10
CA VAL A 127 4.57 -10.78 4.21
C VAL A 127 4.94 -11.08 2.75
N HIS A 128 6.12 -11.67 2.50
CA HIS A 128 6.52 -12.07 1.14
C HIS A 128 5.56 -13.12 0.58
N GLU A 129 5.43 -14.25 1.28
CA GLU A 129 4.57 -15.37 0.87
C GLU A 129 3.14 -14.89 0.61
N ARG A 130 2.55 -14.19 1.59
CA ARG A 130 1.16 -13.77 1.51
C ARG A 130 0.90 -12.75 0.41
N SER A 131 1.84 -11.82 0.20
CA SER A 131 1.70 -10.83 -0.87
C SER A 131 1.80 -11.47 -2.26
N GLU A 132 2.59 -12.55 -2.41
CA GLU A 132 2.68 -13.32 -3.66
C GLU A 132 1.37 -14.07 -3.94
N GLU A 133 0.80 -14.73 -2.93
CA GLU A 133 -0.50 -15.41 -3.04
C GLU A 133 -1.62 -14.45 -3.46
N ILE A 134 -1.68 -13.25 -2.86
CA ILE A 134 -2.70 -12.25 -3.22
C ILE A 134 -2.56 -11.86 -4.71
N ARG A 135 -1.34 -11.74 -5.22
CA ARG A 135 -1.08 -11.41 -6.63
C ARG A 135 -1.41 -12.56 -7.58
N SER A 136 -1.11 -13.80 -7.21
CA SER A 136 -1.39 -14.98 -8.05
C SER A 136 -2.89 -15.24 -8.18
N VAL A 137 -3.64 -15.19 -7.08
CA VAL A 137 -5.10 -15.38 -7.10
C VAL A 137 -5.80 -14.31 -7.96
N ALA A 138 -5.27 -13.08 -7.97
CA ALA A 138 -5.81 -11.99 -8.77
C ALA A 138 -5.57 -12.19 -10.29
N SER A 139 -4.41 -12.73 -10.67
CA SER A 139 -4.09 -12.98 -12.08
C SER A 139 -4.94 -14.11 -12.67
N GLU A 140 -5.16 -15.19 -11.91
CA GLU A 140 -6.00 -16.33 -12.31
C GLU A 140 -7.47 -15.93 -12.54
N ARG A 141 -8.02 -15.11 -11.65
CA ARG A 141 -9.39 -14.59 -11.79
C ARG A 141 -9.54 -13.71 -13.03
N SER A 142 -8.54 -12.88 -13.31
CA SER A 142 -8.54 -11.99 -14.48
C SER A 142 -8.45 -12.77 -15.80
N GLY A 143 -7.68 -13.88 -15.85
CA GLY A 143 -7.57 -14.74 -17.02
C GLY A 143 -8.85 -15.54 -17.31
N THR A 144 -9.50 -16.06 -16.28
CA THR A 144 -10.74 -16.87 -16.42
C THR A 144 -11.93 -16.04 -16.93
N SER A 145 -12.00 -14.75 -16.55
CA SER A 145 -13.03 -13.82 -17.06
C SER A 145 -12.82 -13.43 -18.53
N GLN A 146 -11.59 -13.40 -19.03
CA GLN A 146 -11.31 -13.10 -20.45
C GLN A 146 -11.56 -14.31 -21.36
N GLU A 147 -11.35 -15.54 -20.87
CA GLU A 147 -11.56 -16.75 -21.67
C GLU A 147 -13.05 -17.12 -21.81
N SER A 148 -13.87 -16.81 -20.80
CA SER A 148 -15.32 -16.97 -20.84
C SER A 148 -15.99 -15.98 -21.82
N GLN A 149 -15.45 -14.78 -22.01
CA GLN A 149 -15.95 -13.81 -23.01
C GLN A 149 -15.51 -14.12 -24.45
N ARG A 150 -14.46 -14.93 -24.67
CA ARG A 150 -14.03 -15.38 -26.02
C ARG A 150 -14.81 -16.57 -26.56
N ARG A 151 -15.65 -17.22 -25.76
CA ARG A 151 -16.41 -18.42 -26.11
C ARG A 151 -17.90 -18.17 -26.40
N GLU A 152 -18.29 -16.96 -26.83
CA GLU A 152 -19.59 -16.81 -27.48
C GLU A 152 -19.50 -17.25 -28.95
N PRO A 153 -20.29 -18.24 -29.40
CA PRO A 153 -20.32 -18.62 -30.80
C PRO A 153 -21.00 -17.50 -31.59
N GLN A 154 -20.29 -16.92 -32.57
CA GLN A 154 -20.90 -16.07 -33.60
C GLN A 154 -22.11 -16.80 -34.18
N GLN A 155 -23.30 -16.29 -33.84
CA GLN A 155 -24.57 -16.80 -34.29
C GLN A 155 -24.61 -16.63 -35.81
N ARG A 156 -24.45 -17.74 -36.53
CA ARG A 156 -24.53 -17.75 -38.01
C ARG A 156 -25.96 -17.41 -38.40
N ASP A 157 -26.09 -16.29 -39.09
CA ASP A 157 -27.32 -15.78 -39.67
C ASP A 157 -27.89 -16.80 -40.69
N PRO A 158 -29.06 -17.41 -40.45
CA PRO A 158 -29.70 -18.25 -41.44
C PRO A 158 -30.80 -17.41 -42.09
N LEU A 159 -30.62 -17.00 -43.35
CA LEU A 159 -31.65 -16.77 -44.37
C LEU A 159 -31.17 -15.69 -45.36
N ILE A 160 -30.65 -16.11 -46.52
CA ILE A 160 -31.15 -15.63 -47.83
C ILE A 160 -30.96 -16.78 -48.83
N ALA A 161 -32.01 -17.58 -48.99
CA ALA A 161 -32.19 -18.44 -50.16
C ALA A 161 -33.66 -18.39 -50.54
N SER A 162 -34.01 -17.48 -51.45
CA SER A 162 -35.02 -17.65 -52.50
C SER A 162 -35.33 -16.28 -53.15
N ALA A 163 -34.99 -16.13 -54.42
CA ALA A 163 -35.86 -15.52 -55.43
C ALA A 163 -35.22 -15.68 -56.82
N LEU A 164 -36.02 -16.26 -57.72
CA LEU A 164 -36.00 -16.05 -59.16
C LEU A 164 -36.18 -14.56 -59.48
#